data_AF-A0A0V1DW13-F1
#
_entry.id   AF-A0A0V1DW13-F1
#
_cell.length_a   1.000
_cell.length_b   1.000
_cell.length_c   1.000
_cell.angle_alpha   90.00
_cell.angle_beta   90.00
_cell.angle_gamma   90.00
#
_symmetry.space_group_name_H-M   'P 1'
#
loop_
_entity.id
_entity.type
_entity.pdbx_description
1 polymer ?
#
loop_
_entity_poly.entity_id
_entity_poly.type
_entity_poly.pdbx_seq_one_letter_code
_entity_poly.pdbx_strand_id
1 'polypeptide(L)'
;MAKKVIDISRIRGCLLGALAGDCLGRKFEGCTFNLTDKNDNEKYRQDVLNYVEECFSIFGPKEKLKYTDDTAMARVVAATLVDQNYFDEKAMAKGFVETYFSDKCNRGYGGSISQVFKKLRDSDFDDVFLPAEFQFNATGSYGNGGAMRVAPVALYFSNDLEVALHVAKEQCRITHSNPHAIMGAVLIAFAVYQACNAEQSLSQSEWITNLLKFIQQKSADIYPNTNTTKNPYYEKLSLFSNLIKNDSPRAEMSNPLQRTIAYAISLSGDTDTIATMAGAIAGALYGDVNIPDALYNAMEGSEFYSKIALKMHRHLHG
;
A
#
# COMPACT_ATOMS: atom_id res chain seq x y z
N MET A 1 -19.11 -12.93 -20.39
CA MET A 1 -19.61 -11.98 -19.37
C MET A 1 -19.08 -10.61 -19.72
N ALA A 2 -19.87 -9.54 -19.57
CA ALA A 2 -19.37 -8.19 -19.81
C ALA A 2 -18.25 -7.86 -18.81
N LYS A 3 -17.14 -7.26 -19.27
CA LYS A 3 -16.08 -6.76 -18.38
C LYS A 3 -16.71 -5.74 -17.43
N LYS A 4 -16.64 -6.00 -16.13
CA LYS A 4 -17.10 -5.06 -15.13
C LYS A 4 -16.03 -4.00 -14.95
N VAL A 5 -16.33 -2.76 -15.31
CA VAL A 5 -15.34 -1.68 -15.24
C VAL A 5 -15.45 -0.97 -13.91
N ILE A 6 -14.29 -0.78 -13.24
CA ILE A 6 -14.21 -0.04 -11.99
C ILE A 6 -14.47 1.44 -12.26
N ASP A 7 -15.30 2.07 -11.42
CA ASP A 7 -15.50 3.52 -11.41
C ASP A 7 -14.17 4.27 -11.24
N ILE A 8 -13.90 5.27 -12.09
CA ILE A 8 -12.74 6.15 -11.98
C ILE A 8 -12.58 6.77 -10.59
N SER A 9 -13.68 7.05 -9.88
CA SER A 9 -13.68 7.56 -8.51
C SER A 9 -12.98 6.59 -7.56
N ARG A 10 -13.17 5.27 -7.72
CA ARG A 10 -12.50 4.24 -6.92
C ARG A 10 -11.04 4.08 -7.28
N ILE A 11 -10.68 4.16 -8.57
CA ILE A 11 -9.28 4.13 -9.01
C ILE A 11 -8.53 5.33 -8.44
N ARG A 12 -9.10 6.53 -8.57
CA ARG A 12 -8.50 7.76 -8.04
C ARG A 12 -8.47 7.76 -6.52
N GLY A 13 -9.55 7.32 -5.88
CA GLY A 13 -9.65 7.17 -4.43
C GLY A 13 -8.57 6.25 -3.89
N CYS A 14 -8.33 5.10 -4.52
CA CYS A 14 -7.27 4.18 -4.12
C CYS A 14 -5.89 4.83 -4.14
N LEU A 15 -5.51 5.44 -5.28
CA LEU A 15 -4.19 6.05 -5.44
C LEU A 15 -3.98 7.27 -4.52
N LEU A 16 -5.00 8.14 -4.40
CA LEU A 16 -4.91 9.32 -3.55
C LEU A 16 -5.08 8.99 -2.06
N GLY A 17 -5.80 7.93 -1.71
CA GLY A 17 -5.91 7.42 -0.35
C GLY A 17 -4.58 6.84 0.13
N ALA A 18 -3.87 6.11 -0.74
CA ALA A 18 -2.50 5.68 -0.48
C ALA A 18 -1.58 6.89 -0.27
N LEU A 19 -1.64 7.88 -1.18
CA LEU A 19 -0.87 9.11 -1.06
C LEU A 19 -1.13 9.86 0.25
N ALA A 20 -2.39 9.97 0.65
CA ALA A 20 -2.78 10.62 1.91
C ALA A 20 -2.25 9.86 3.12
N GLY A 21 -2.31 8.52 3.09
CA GLY A 21 -1.73 7.67 4.12
C GLY A 21 -0.24 7.92 4.33
N ASP A 22 0.54 7.88 3.24
CA ASP A 22 1.98 8.17 3.23
C ASP A 22 2.25 9.61 3.75
N CYS A 23 1.68 10.62 3.09
CA CYS A 23 1.91 12.03 3.40
C CYS A 23 1.61 12.40 4.86
N LEU A 24 0.53 11.84 5.43
CA LEU A 24 0.09 12.15 6.79
C LEU A 24 0.81 11.28 7.82
N GLY A 25 1.02 10.00 7.51
CA GLY A 25 1.64 9.04 8.41
C GLY A 25 3.11 9.36 8.70
N ARG A 26 3.84 9.87 7.70
CA ARG A 26 5.27 10.21 7.82
C ARG A 26 5.60 11.06 9.04
N LYS A 27 4.71 11.99 9.41
CA LYS A 27 4.90 12.89 10.56
C LYS A 27 5.06 12.12 11.90
N PHE A 28 4.52 10.91 11.98
CA PHE A 28 4.50 10.06 13.17
C PHE A 28 5.33 8.77 12.99
N GLU A 29 6.14 8.68 11.94
CA GLU A 29 6.97 7.50 11.68
C GLU A 29 7.98 7.29 12.81
N GLY A 30 8.08 6.05 13.31
CA GLY A 30 9.00 5.71 14.39
C GLY A 30 8.64 6.29 15.77
N CYS A 31 7.55 7.06 15.88
CA CYS A 31 7.00 7.46 17.17
C CYS A 31 6.51 6.21 17.90
N THR A 32 7.30 5.75 18.88
CA THR A 32 6.91 4.69 19.81
C THR A 32 6.48 5.33 21.12
N PHE A 33 5.35 4.89 21.66
CA PHE A 33 4.87 5.31 22.97
C PHE A 33 5.21 4.26 24.02
N ASN A 34 5.36 4.70 25.27
CA ASN A 34 5.69 3.79 26.36
C ASN A 34 4.47 2.92 26.70
N LEU A 35 4.55 1.62 26.44
CA LEU A 35 3.46 0.67 26.66
C LEU A 35 2.94 0.65 28.12
N THR A 36 3.72 1.14 29.08
CA THR A 36 3.35 1.20 30.49
C THR A 36 2.68 2.52 30.91
N ASP A 37 2.76 3.59 30.10
CA ASP A 37 2.13 4.87 30.42
C ASP A 37 0.84 5.07 29.59
N LYS A 38 -0.31 4.92 30.25
CA LYS A 38 -1.62 5.07 29.59
C LYS A 38 -1.88 6.50 29.12
N ASN A 39 -1.31 7.52 29.78
CA ASN A 39 -1.58 8.92 29.45
C ASN A 39 -0.84 9.36 28.18
N ASP A 40 0.41 8.90 28.00
CA ASP A 40 1.19 9.17 26.79
C ASP A 40 0.53 8.56 25.54
N ASN A 41 -0.08 7.37 25.69
CA ASN A 41 -0.77 6.69 24.60
C ASN A 41 -2.02 7.44 24.15
N GLU A 42 -2.78 8.02 25.09
CA GLU A 42 -3.98 8.79 24.77
C GLU A 42 -3.61 10.13 24.12
N LYS A 43 -2.58 10.80 24.63
CA LYS A 43 -2.08 12.04 24.04
C LYS A 43 -1.61 11.82 22.59
N TYR A 44 -0.81 10.79 22.33
CA TYR A 44 -0.39 10.45 20.96
C TYR A 44 -1.58 10.24 20.04
N ARG A 45 -2.59 9.47 20.47
CA ARG A 45 -3.79 9.24 19.67
C ARG A 45 -4.55 10.53 19.41
N GLN A 46 -4.69 11.39 20.42
CA GLN A 46 -5.35 12.67 20.25
C GLN A 46 -4.59 13.61 19.30
N ASP A 47 -3.25 13.63 19.37
CA ASP A 47 -2.40 14.42 18.47
C ASP A 47 -2.54 13.94 17.01
N VAL A 48 -2.61 12.62 16.79
CA VAL A 48 -2.90 12.03 15.47
C VAL A 48 -4.29 12.45 14.98
N LEU A 49 -5.33 12.29 15.81
CA LEU A 49 -6.71 12.62 15.45
C LEU A 49 -6.83 14.10 15.08
N ASN A 50 -6.30 15.00 15.90
CA ASN A 50 -6.30 16.44 15.66
C ASN A 50 -5.57 16.80 14.36
N TYR A 51 -4.41 16.20 14.11
CA TYR A 51 -3.63 16.47 12.90
C TYR A 51 -4.34 16.00 11.63
N VAL A 52 -4.91 14.79 11.65
CA VAL A 52 -5.64 14.25 10.49
C VAL A 52 -6.93 15.06 10.27
N GLU A 53 -7.62 15.48 11.32
CA GLU A 53 -8.78 16.37 11.24
C GLU A 53 -8.43 17.74 10.63
N GLU A 54 -7.32 18.36 11.05
CA GLU A 54 -6.82 19.60 10.43
C GLU A 54 -6.56 19.39 8.93
N CYS A 55 -5.89 18.29 8.56
CA CYS A 55 -5.56 17.98 7.16
C CYS A 55 -6.79 17.74 6.28
N PHE A 56 -7.86 17.14 6.83
CA PHE A 56 -9.12 16.87 6.12
C PHE A 56 -10.14 18.00 6.22
N SER A 57 -9.83 19.08 6.93
CA SER A 57 -10.71 20.25 7.01
C SER A 57 -10.83 20.97 5.67
N ILE A 58 -11.83 21.87 5.56
CA ILE A 58 -12.00 22.73 4.37
C ILE A 58 -10.80 23.66 4.12
N PHE A 59 -9.99 23.94 5.14
CA PHE A 59 -8.79 24.75 5.03
C PHE A 59 -7.57 23.92 4.61
N GLY A 60 -7.58 22.62 4.92
CA GLY A 60 -6.48 21.70 4.68
C GLY A 60 -5.25 21.97 5.56
N PRO A 61 -4.14 21.27 5.30
CA PRO A 61 -2.90 21.47 6.05
C PRO A 61 -2.26 22.83 5.73
N LYS A 62 -1.54 23.39 6.70
CA LYS A 62 -0.85 24.69 6.58
C LYS A 62 0.32 24.68 5.60
N GLU A 63 0.87 23.51 5.32
CA GLU A 63 2.06 23.32 4.49
C GLU A 63 1.82 22.24 3.43
N LYS A 64 2.65 22.24 2.39
CA LYS A 64 2.67 21.16 1.41
C LYS A 64 3.15 19.87 2.07
N LEU A 65 2.42 18.78 1.83
CA LEU A 65 2.73 17.48 2.39
C LEU A 65 3.59 16.69 1.39
N LYS A 66 4.76 16.23 1.84
CA LYS A 66 5.68 15.47 1.01
C LYS A 66 5.52 13.98 1.27
N TYR A 67 5.49 13.21 0.19
CA TYR A 67 5.46 11.76 0.24
C TYR A 67 6.84 11.13 0.57
N THR A 68 6.85 9.86 0.95
CA THR A 68 8.02 9.01 1.25
C THR A 68 8.34 7.99 0.14
N ASP A 69 9.19 7.01 0.39
CA ASP A 69 9.52 5.98 -0.59
C ASP A 69 8.32 5.13 -1.01
N ASP A 70 7.30 5.01 -0.17
CA ASP A 70 6.00 4.40 -0.46
C ASP A 70 5.42 4.90 -1.78
N THR A 71 5.11 6.21 -1.84
CA THR A 71 4.62 6.84 -3.06
C THR A 71 5.69 6.89 -4.14
N ALA A 72 6.96 7.14 -3.79
CA ALA A 72 8.01 7.23 -4.81
C ALA A 72 8.07 5.94 -5.65
N MET A 73 8.04 4.78 -5.00
CA MET A 73 8.05 3.49 -5.66
C MET A 73 6.68 3.14 -6.27
N ALA A 74 5.55 3.43 -5.61
CA ALA A 74 4.22 3.19 -6.17
C ALA A 74 3.98 3.95 -7.47
N ARG A 75 4.52 5.18 -7.60
CA ARG A 75 4.46 5.96 -8.84
C ARG A 75 5.21 5.29 -9.99
N VAL A 76 6.35 4.65 -9.71
CA VAL A 76 7.07 3.86 -10.73
C VAL A 76 6.22 2.69 -11.18
N VAL A 77 5.65 1.91 -10.24
CA VAL A 77 4.77 0.78 -10.57
C VAL A 77 3.62 1.24 -11.46
N ALA A 78 2.96 2.34 -11.08
CA ALA A 78 1.84 2.87 -11.84
C ALA A 78 2.24 3.38 -13.23
N ALA A 79 3.35 4.12 -13.34
CA ALA A 79 3.81 4.68 -14.60
C ALA A 79 4.22 3.59 -15.59
N THR A 80 5.01 2.59 -15.15
CA THR A 80 5.50 1.56 -16.07
C THR A 80 4.40 0.67 -16.59
N LEU A 81 3.43 0.27 -15.75
CA LEU A 81 2.26 -0.50 -16.21
C LEU A 81 1.47 0.24 -17.28
N VAL A 82 1.24 1.53 -17.07
CA VAL A 82 0.43 2.35 -17.96
C VAL A 82 1.17 2.72 -19.25
N ASP A 83 2.48 2.99 -19.18
CA ASP A 83 3.26 3.40 -20.35
C ASP A 83 3.65 2.21 -21.22
N GLN A 84 3.91 1.02 -20.63
CA GLN A 84 4.22 -0.20 -21.39
C GLN A 84 2.97 -0.96 -21.84
N ASN A 85 1.84 -0.75 -21.18
CA ASN A 85 0.60 -1.52 -21.31
C ASN A 85 0.68 -3.01 -20.86
N TYR A 86 1.79 -3.43 -20.26
CA TYR A 86 1.99 -4.75 -19.66
C TYR A 86 2.99 -4.64 -18.48
N PHE A 87 3.18 -5.74 -17.75
CA PHE A 87 4.22 -5.81 -16.72
C PHE A 87 5.59 -6.11 -17.35
N ASP A 88 6.49 -5.12 -17.29
CA ASP A 88 7.89 -5.25 -17.68
C ASP A 88 8.77 -5.11 -16.44
N GLU A 89 9.30 -6.22 -15.96
CA GLU A 89 10.12 -6.27 -14.75
C GLU A 89 11.41 -5.46 -14.88
N LYS A 90 12.00 -5.40 -16.08
CA LYS A 90 13.24 -4.65 -16.32
C LYS A 90 12.97 -3.15 -16.34
N ALA A 91 11.91 -2.70 -17.01
CA ALA A 91 11.50 -1.30 -16.99
C ALA A 91 11.14 -0.84 -15.57
N MET A 92 10.45 -1.69 -14.80
CA MET A 92 10.11 -1.38 -13.40
C MET A 92 11.34 -1.31 -12.50
N ALA A 93 12.28 -2.26 -12.61
CA ALA A 93 13.53 -2.22 -11.89
C ALA A 93 14.37 -0.97 -12.23
N LYS A 94 14.44 -0.60 -13.51
CA LYS A 94 15.07 0.65 -13.97
C LYS A 94 14.43 1.88 -13.34
N GLY A 95 13.11 1.98 -13.40
CA GLY A 95 12.37 3.09 -12.81
C GLY A 95 12.59 3.22 -11.29
N PHE A 96 12.67 2.11 -10.55
CA PHE A 96 12.99 2.15 -9.11
C PHE A 96 14.40 2.71 -8.86
N VAL A 97 15.38 2.22 -9.61
CA VAL A 97 16.77 2.66 -9.51
C VAL A 97 16.90 4.15 -9.85
N GLU A 98 16.32 4.59 -10.96
CA GLU A 98 16.34 5.99 -11.40
C GLU A 98 15.69 6.92 -10.37
N THR A 99 14.51 6.56 -9.88
CA THR A 99 13.78 7.34 -8.87
C THR A 99 14.58 7.45 -7.56
N TYR A 100 15.18 6.34 -7.11
CA TYR A 100 16.01 6.32 -5.90
C TYR A 100 17.21 7.29 -6.01
N PHE A 101 17.92 7.26 -7.14
CA PHE A 101 19.09 8.12 -7.33
C PHE A 101 18.73 9.57 -7.66
N SER A 102 17.62 9.84 -8.37
CA SER A 102 17.20 11.21 -8.70
C SER A 102 16.79 12.02 -7.46
N ASP A 103 16.14 11.36 -6.50
CA ASP A 103 15.71 11.99 -5.25
C ASP A 103 16.84 12.06 -4.20
N LYS A 104 18.10 11.80 -4.62
CA LYS A 104 19.30 11.75 -3.77
C LYS A 104 19.10 10.83 -2.56
N CYS A 105 18.35 9.75 -2.74
CA CYS A 105 18.00 8.78 -1.69
C CYS A 105 17.21 9.38 -0.50
N ASN A 106 16.58 10.55 -0.65
CA ASN A 106 16.06 11.34 0.47
C ASN A 106 14.54 11.21 0.67
N ARG A 107 13.98 10.01 0.43
CA ARG A 107 12.54 9.74 0.56
C ARG A 107 12.15 8.87 1.75
N GLY A 108 13.08 8.26 2.48
CA GLY A 108 12.75 7.35 3.59
C GLY A 108 13.17 5.90 3.36
N TYR A 109 13.69 5.59 2.16
CA TYR A 109 14.14 4.27 1.74
C TYR A 109 14.83 3.44 2.83
N GLY A 110 14.33 2.22 3.06
CA GLY A 110 14.94 1.26 3.98
C GLY A 110 16.42 0.99 3.68
N GLY A 111 17.26 0.92 4.72
CA GLY A 111 18.72 0.94 4.58
C GLY A 111 19.32 -0.15 3.67
N SER A 112 18.68 -1.33 3.58
CA SER A 112 19.14 -2.45 2.74
C SER A 112 18.86 -2.28 1.25
N ILE A 113 17.92 -1.41 0.86
CA ILE A 113 17.50 -1.24 -0.54
C ILE A 113 18.61 -0.66 -1.41
N SER A 114 19.46 0.18 -0.81
CA SER A 114 20.59 0.84 -1.47
C SER A 114 21.52 -0.16 -2.16
N GLN A 115 21.76 -1.32 -1.54
CA GLN A 115 22.61 -2.37 -2.08
C GLN A 115 21.96 -3.08 -3.28
N VAL A 116 20.64 -3.29 -3.24
CA VAL A 116 19.89 -3.87 -4.37
C VAL A 116 19.94 -2.93 -5.57
N PHE A 117 19.63 -1.65 -5.38
CA PHE A 117 19.64 -0.68 -6.49
C PHE A 117 21.03 -0.46 -7.07
N LYS A 118 22.08 -0.47 -6.22
CA LYS A 118 23.46 -0.44 -6.71
C LYS A 118 23.77 -1.68 -7.57
N LYS A 119 23.46 -2.88 -7.09
CA LYS A 119 23.71 -4.13 -7.83
C LYS A 119 22.94 -4.19 -9.15
N LEU A 120 21.66 -3.80 -9.16
CA LEU A 120 20.85 -3.74 -10.38
C LEU A 120 21.48 -2.84 -11.45
N ARG A 121 21.96 -1.67 -11.04
CA ARG A 121 22.65 -0.73 -11.93
C ARG A 121 24.00 -1.29 -12.41
N ASP A 122 24.78 -1.86 -11.50
CA ASP A 122 26.12 -2.38 -11.80
C ASP A 122 26.06 -3.62 -12.72
N SER A 123 24.94 -4.37 -12.70
CA SER A 123 24.69 -5.53 -13.57
C SER A 123 23.91 -5.19 -14.84
N ASP A 124 23.70 -3.90 -15.15
CA ASP A 124 22.86 -3.42 -16.27
C ASP A 124 21.50 -4.14 -16.38
N PHE A 125 20.87 -4.41 -15.23
CA PHE A 125 19.55 -5.04 -15.16
C PHE A 125 19.45 -6.40 -15.89
N ASP A 126 20.54 -7.18 -15.92
CA ASP A 126 20.57 -8.51 -16.57
C ASP A 126 19.54 -9.47 -15.94
N ASP A 127 19.69 -9.77 -14.64
CA ASP A 127 18.70 -10.43 -13.80
C ASP A 127 18.22 -9.46 -12.70
N VAL A 128 16.97 -9.03 -12.80
CA VAL A 128 16.40 -8.02 -11.89
C VAL A 128 15.92 -8.58 -10.56
N PHE A 129 15.88 -9.90 -10.40
CA PHE A 129 15.44 -10.56 -9.17
C PHE A 129 16.64 -10.96 -8.30
N LEU A 130 17.76 -11.31 -8.94
CA LEU A 130 18.96 -11.81 -8.28
C LEU A 130 19.49 -10.91 -7.14
N PRO A 131 19.54 -9.57 -7.27
CA PRO A 131 20.05 -8.74 -6.19
C PRO A 131 19.25 -8.82 -4.88
N ALA A 132 17.92 -8.95 -4.98
CA ALA A 132 17.04 -9.10 -3.83
C ALA A 132 17.19 -10.47 -3.17
N GLU A 133 17.36 -11.52 -3.97
CA GLU A 133 17.57 -12.90 -3.52
C GLU A 133 18.80 -13.03 -2.61
N PHE A 134 19.88 -12.28 -2.87
CA PHE A 134 21.08 -12.30 -2.03
C PHE A 134 21.03 -11.43 -0.77
N GLN A 135 19.95 -10.70 -0.51
CA GLN A 135 19.84 -9.95 0.75
C GLN A 135 19.71 -10.90 1.95
N PHE A 136 20.19 -10.45 3.12
CA PHE A 136 20.05 -11.13 4.41
C PHE A 136 20.48 -12.61 4.38
N ASN A 137 21.71 -12.88 3.93
CA ASN A 137 22.26 -14.24 3.80
C ASN A 137 21.39 -15.16 2.94
N ALA A 138 20.95 -14.65 1.80
CA ALA A 138 20.08 -15.34 0.84
C ALA A 138 18.68 -15.71 1.35
N THR A 139 18.19 -15.03 2.38
CA THR A 139 16.80 -15.18 2.87
C THR A 139 15.84 -14.13 2.32
N GLY A 140 16.38 -13.05 1.73
CA GLY A 140 15.59 -11.92 1.22
C GLY A 140 15.05 -11.00 2.31
N SER A 141 14.74 -9.75 1.94
CA SER A 141 14.02 -8.83 2.85
C SER A 141 12.58 -9.30 3.07
N TYR A 142 12.18 -9.44 4.34
CA TYR A 142 10.77 -9.65 4.74
C TYR A 142 10.00 -8.33 4.93
N GLY A 143 10.62 -7.18 4.64
CA GLY A 143 10.01 -5.86 4.79
C GLY A 143 8.75 -5.67 3.96
N ASN A 144 7.98 -4.63 4.30
CA ASN A 144 6.73 -4.25 3.65
C ASN A 144 6.92 -3.45 2.35
N GLY A 145 8.16 -3.17 1.93
CA GLY A 145 8.44 -2.32 0.78
C GLY A 145 7.83 -2.83 -0.54
N GLY A 146 7.64 -4.15 -0.68
CA GLY A 146 6.89 -4.73 -1.80
C GLY A 146 5.38 -4.48 -1.71
N ALA A 147 4.81 -4.46 -0.50
CA ALA A 147 3.38 -4.28 -0.27
C ALA A 147 2.94 -2.81 -0.32
N MET A 148 3.76 -1.88 0.19
CA MET A 148 3.45 -0.45 0.23
C MET A 148 3.16 0.15 -1.16
N ARG A 149 3.73 -0.45 -2.21
CA ARG A 149 3.69 0.04 -3.60
C ARG A 149 2.79 -0.77 -4.54
N VAL A 150 2.06 -1.77 -4.04
CA VAL A 150 1.40 -2.78 -4.89
C VAL A 150 0.02 -2.36 -5.41
N ALA A 151 -0.64 -1.39 -4.77
CA ALA A 151 -2.01 -0.99 -5.12
C ALA A 151 -2.24 -0.70 -6.63
N PRO A 152 -1.32 -0.02 -7.37
CA PRO A 152 -1.47 0.19 -8.80
C PRO A 152 -1.60 -1.10 -9.63
N VAL A 153 -0.99 -2.20 -9.19
CA VAL A 153 -1.11 -3.52 -9.86
C VAL A 153 -2.54 -4.02 -9.83
N ALA A 154 -3.18 -3.98 -8.66
CA ALA A 154 -4.55 -4.45 -8.47
C ALA A 154 -5.57 -3.62 -9.25
N LEU A 155 -5.30 -2.31 -9.43
CA LEU A 155 -6.12 -1.43 -10.25
C LEU A 155 -5.95 -1.71 -11.74
N TYR A 156 -4.71 -1.85 -12.21
CA TYR A 156 -4.41 -2.03 -13.62
C TYR A 156 -4.93 -3.37 -14.16
N PHE A 157 -4.75 -4.45 -13.40
CA PHE A 157 -5.21 -5.79 -13.75
C PHE A 157 -6.54 -6.17 -13.10
N SER A 158 -7.41 -5.20 -12.83
CA SER A 158 -8.66 -5.46 -12.09
C SER A 158 -9.66 -6.40 -12.76
N ASN A 159 -9.49 -6.65 -14.06
CA ASN A 159 -10.30 -7.58 -14.84
C ASN A 159 -9.80 -9.03 -14.75
N ASP A 160 -8.60 -9.25 -14.21
CA ASP A 160 -7.96 -10.57 -14.10
C ASP A 160 -7.19 -10.67 -12.79
N LEU A 161 -7.83 -11.29 -11.79
CA LEU A 161 -7.24 -11.45 -10.47
C LEU A 161 -5.92 -12.24 -10.53
N GLU A 162 -5.83 -13.32 -11.30
CA GLU A 162 -4.63 -14.16 -11.27
C GLU A 162 -3.42 -13.44 -11.87
N VAL A 163 -3.64 -12.63 -12.92
CA VAL A 163 -2.59 -11.73 -13.44
C VAL A 163 -2.20 -10.68 -12.40
N ALA A 164 -3.18 -10.06 -11.72
CA ALA A 164 -2.89 -9.09 -10.66
C ALA A 164 -2.03 -9.69 -9.54
N LEU A 165 -2.34 -10.91 -9.10
CA LEU A 165 -1.59 -11.61 -8.04
C LEU A 165 -0.19 -12.03 -8.51
N HIS A 166 -0.07 -12.49 -9.76
CA HIS A 166 1.23 -12.82 -10.36
C HIS A 166 2.13 -11.58 -10.40
N VAL A 167 1.64 -10.47 -10.94
CA VAL A 167 2.41 -9.22 -11.01
C VAL A 167 2.71 -8.65 -9.63
N ALA A 168 1.78 -8.79 -8.66
CA ALA A 168 2.02 -8.39 -7.27
C ALA A 168 3.20 -9.15 -6.63
N LYS A 169 3.34 -10.44 -6.94
CA LYS A 169 4.50 -11.24 -6.54
C LYS A 169 5.77 -10.79 -7.27
N GLU A 170 5.76 -10.69 -8.59
CA GLU A 170 6.98 -10.39 -9.36
C GLU A 170 7.52 -8.98 -9.08
N GLN A 171 6.67 -7.95 -8.99
CA GLN A 171 7.12 -6.61 -8.61
C GLN A 171 7.73 -6.58 -7.20
N CYS A 172 7.25 -7.44 -6.29
CA CYS A 172 7.78 -7.55 -4.94
C CYS A 172 9.20 -8.12 -4.99
N ARG A 173 9.40 -9.22 -5.75
CA ARG A 173 10.67 -9.94 -5.91
C ARG A 173 11.82 -9.07 -6.42
N ILE A 174 11.55 -8.00 -7.18
CA ILE A 174 12.59 -7.05 -7.64
C ILE A 174 13.40 -6.50 -6.46
N THR A 175 12.80 -6.35 -5.27
CA THR A 175 13.49 -5.83 -4.08
C THR A 175 13.33 -6.66 -2.81
N HIS A 176 12.33 -7.53 -2.76
CA HIS A 176 11.98 -8.34 -1.60
C HIS A 176 11.66 -9.76 -2.07
N SER A 177 12.62 -10.68 -1.93
CA SER A 177 12.47 -12.08 -2.32
C SER A 177 11.94 -13.00 -1.21
N ASN A 178 11.82 -12.49 0.02
CA ASN A 178 11.37 -13.30 1.14
C ASN A 178 9.88 -13.69 0.99
N PRO A 179 9.49 -14.95 1.26
CA PRO A 179 8.09 -15.39 1.20
C PRO A 179 7.11 -14.54 2.01
N HIS A 180 7.52 -14.00 3.16
CA HIS A 180 6.67 -13.13 3.97
C HIS A 180 6.37 -11.80 3.25
N ALA A 181 7.37 -11.14 2.67
CA ALA A 181 7.17 -9.92 1.90
C ALA A 181 6.30 -10.16 0.66
N ILE A 182 6.50 -11.30 -0.02
CA ILE A 182 5.67 -11.71 -1.16
C ILE A 182 4.22 -11.92 -0.73
N MET A 183 3.97 -12.68 0.35
CA MET A 183 2.61 -12.87 0.86
C MET A 183 1.97 -11.54 1.26
N GLY A 184 2.71 -10.62 1.88
CA GLY A 184 2.23 -9.28 2.21
C GLY A 184 1.78 -8.50 0.97
N ALA A 185 2.62 -8.46 -0.08
CA ALA A 185 2.29 -7.76 -1.32
C ALA A 185 1.06 -8.37 -2.03
N VAL A 186 1.02 -9.70 -2.12
CA VAL A 186 -0.08 -10.46 -2.73
C VAL A 186 -1.38 -10.26 -1.93
N LEU A 187 -1.31 -10.22 -0.60
CA LEU A 187 -2.46 -9.98 0.27
C LEU A 187 -3.03 -8.56 0.11
N ILE A 188 -2.18 -7.54 0.06
CA ILE A 188 -2.62 -6.16 -0.16
C ILE A 188 -3.20 -5.98 -1.57
N ALA A 189 -2.60 -6.59 -2.59
CA ALA A 189 -3.15 -6.59 -3.94
C ALA A 189 -4.57 -7.20 -3.97
N PHE A 190 -4.76 -8.35 -3.31
CA PHE A 190 -6.08 -8.98 -3.20
C PHE A 190 -7.08 -8.13 -2.41
N ALA A 191 -6.64 -7.49 -1.33
CA ALA A 191 -7.45 -6.59 -0.52
C ALA A 191 -7.97 -5.38 -1.33
N VAL A 192 -7.09 -4.73 -2.11
CA VAL A 192 -7.45 -3.64 -3.03
C VAL A 192 -8.36 -4.14 -4.15
N TYR A 193 -8.06 -5.30 -4.74
CA TYR A 193 -8.90 -5.90 -5.79
C TYR A 193 -10.34 -6.13 -5.32
N GLN A 194 -10.53 -6.69 -4.11
CA GLN A 194 -11.85 -6.87 -3.52
C GLN A 194 -12.57 -5.54 -3.28
N ALA A 195 -11.85 -4.53 -2.75
CA ALA A 195 -12.42 -3.21 -2.47
C ALA A 195 -12.91 -2.53 -3.76
N CYS A 196 -12.12 -2.56 -4.82
CA CYS A 196 -12.50 -1.95 -6.10
C CYS A 196 -13.69 -2.66 -6.76
N ASN A 197 -13.73 -3.99 -6.70
CA ASN A 197 -14.76 -4.81 -7.36
C ASN A 197 -16.04 -5.02 -6.53
N ALA A 198 -16.14 -4.45 -5.32
CA ALA A 198 -17.31 -4.60 -4.47
C ALA A 198 -18.60 -4.04 -5.10
N GLU A 199 -19.61 -4.88 -5.35
CA GLU A 199 -20.93 -4.49 -5.92
C GLU A 199 -21.87 -3.85 -4.89
N GLN A 200 -21.70 -4.20 -3.62
CA GLN A 200 -22.40 -3.67 -2.47
C GLN A 200 -21.38 -3.41 -1.36
N SER A 201 -21.79 -2.75 -0.27
CA SER A 201 -20.95 -2.58 0.92
C SER A 201 -20.52 -3.97 1.44
N LEU A 202 -19.31 -4.40 1.08
CA LEU A 202 -18.66 -5.59 1.65
C LEU A 202 -18.73 -5.43 3.17
N SER A 203 -19.44 -6.35 3.83
CA SER A 203 -19.45 -6.32 5.29
C SER A 203 -18.03 -6.59 5.78
N GLN A 204 -17.60 -5.91 6.85
CA GLN A 204 -16.27 -6.08 7.41
C GLN A 204 -15.96 -7.55 7.73
N SER A 205 -16.96 -8.31 8.23
CA SER A 205 -16.83 -9.73 8.53
C SER A 205 -16.62 -10.59 7.29
N GLU A 206 -17.35 -10.32 6.21
CA GLU A 206 -17.20 -11.04 4.94
C GLU A 206 -15.83 -10.76 4.33
N TRP A 207 -15.41 -9.50 4.31
CA TRP A 207 -14.12 -9.10 3.77
C TRP A 207 -12.96 -9.77 4.52
N ILE A 208 -12.96 -9.75 5.85
CA ILE A 208 -11.96 -10.44 6.68
C ILE A 208 -11.99 -11.96 6.41
N THR A 209 -13.18 -12.56 6.29
CA THR A 209 -13.31 -13.99 5.99
C THR A 209 -12.69 -14.34 4.64
N ASN A 210 -12.89 -13.51 3.62
CA ASN A 210 -12.29 -13.71 2.30
C ASN A 210 -10.78 -13.59 2.33
N LEU A 211 -10.24 -12.61 3.07
CA LEU A 211 -8.78 -12.48 3.27
C LEU A 211 -8.18 -13.71 3.97
N LEU A 212 -8.83 -14.22 5.02
CA LEU A 212 -8.38 -15.43 5.73
C LEU A 212 -8.35 -16.66 4.81
N LYS A 213 -9.42 -16.87 4.03
CA LYS A 213 -9.50 -17.96 3.03
C LYS A 213 -8.40 -17.81 1.97
N PHE A 214 -8.19 -16.60 1.49
CA PHE A 214 -7.16 -16.30 0.50
C PHE A 214 -5.75 -16.63 1.01
N ILE A 215 -5.44 -16.21 2.24
CA ILE A 215 -4.16 -16.53 2.88
C ILE A 215 -3.97 -18.05 2.94
N GLN A 216 -4.97 -18.81 3.35
CA GLN A 216 -4.89 -20.28 3.38
C GLN A 216 -4.62 -20.87 1.99
N GLN A 217 -5.35 -20.42 0.96
CA GLN A 217 -5.23 -20.92 -0.40
C GLN A 217 -3.83 -20.66 -0.99
N LYS A 218 -3.32 -19.43 -0.88
CA LYS A 218 -2.03 -19.05 -1.49
C LYS A 218 -0.82 -19.37 -0.59
N SER A 219 -1.03 -19.80 0.66
CA SER A 219 0.10 -20.13 1.56
C SER A 219 0.92 -21.31 1.02
N ALA A 220 0.30 -22.35 0.48
CA ALA A 220 1.05 -23.49 -0.05
C ALA A 220 1.98 -23.08 -1.21
N ASP A 221 1.51 -22.18 -2.08
CA ASP A 221 2.24 -21.73 -3.27
C ASP A 221 3.42 -20.80 -2.92
N ILE A 222 3.25 -19.95 -1.90
CA ILE A 222 4.24 -18.93 -1.51
C ILE A 222 5.27 -19.48 -0.51
N TYR A 223 4.92 -20.51 0.26
CA TYR A 223 5.76 -21.10 1.31
C TYR A 223 6.16 -22.56 1.02
N PRO A 224 6.73 -22.90 -0.16
CA PRO A 224 6.91 -24.29 -0.58
C PRO A 224 7.92 -25.09 0.27
N ASN A 225 8.87 -24.41 0.93
CA ASN A 225 9.98 -25.04 1.68
C ASN A 225 9.98 -24.73 3.19
N THR A 226 8.87 -24.22 3.73
CA THR A 226 8.74 -23.88 5.15
C THR A 226 7.55 -24.60 5.77
N ASN A 227 7.58 -24.84 7.08
CA ASN A 227 6.48 -25.50 7.79
C ASN A 227 5.19 -24.65 7.66
N THR A 228 4.29 -25.05 6.76
CA THR A 228 3.12 -24.31 6.26
C THR A 228 2.01 -24.07 7.29
N THR A 229 2.22 -24.49 8.54
CA THR A 229 1.16 -24.59 9.55
C THR A 229 0.93 -23.33 10.38
N LYS A 230 1.77 -22.28 10.22
CA LYS A 230 1.59 -20.97 10.91
C LYS A 230 1.94 -19.80 9.99
N ASN A 231 0.94 -19.32 9.23
CA ASN A 231 1.08 -18.09 8.47
C ASN A 231 0.90 -16.87 9.40
N PRO A 232 1.89 -15.96 9.52
CA PRO A 232 1.82 -14.84 10.45
C PRO A 232 0.69 -13.85 10.11
N TYR A 233 0.37 -13.67 8.83
CA TYR A 233 -0.76 -12.84 8.41
C TYR A 233 -2.10 -13.45 8.81
N TYR A 234 -2.23 -14.79 8.71
CA TYR A 234 -3.43 -15.49 9.17
C TYR A 234 -3.62 -15.32 10.68
N GLU A 235 -2.56 -15.51 11.48
CA GLU A 235 -2.62 -15.35 12.94
C GLU A 235 -3.01 -13.93 13.33
N LYS A 236 -2.34 -12.92 12.76
CA LYS A 236 -2.63 -11.50 13.06
C LYS A 236 -4.04 -11.09 12.63
N LEU A 237 -4.47 -11.50 11.45
CA LEU A 237 -5.81 -11.18 10.96
C LEU A 237 -6.92 -11.92 11.74
N SER A 238 -6.65 -13.14 12.22
CA SER A 238 -7.57 -13.89 13.08
C SER A 238 -7.72 -13.21 14.45
N LEU A 239 -6.62 -12.76 15.05
CA LEU A 239 -6.64 -11.96 16.28
C LEU A 239 -7.45 -10.68 16.08
N PHE A 240 -7.19 -9.95 14.99
CA PHE A 240 -7.94 -8.74 14.65
C PHE A 240 -9.44 -8.99 14.45
N SER A 241 -9.80 -10.08 13.75
CA SER A 241 -11.19 -10.49 13.56
C SER A 241 -11.92 -10.71 14.89
N ASN A 242 -11.24 -11.29 15.88
CA ASN A 242 -11.81 -11.51 17.21
C ASN A 242 -11.91 -10.21 18.01
N LEU A 243 -10.93 -9.30 17.88
CA LEU A 243 -10.95 -8.00 18.55
C LEU A 243 -12.11 -7.13 18.07
N ILE A 244 -12.32 -7.00 16.75
CA ILE A 244 -13.42 -6.18 16.19
C ILE A 244 -14.80 -6.67 16.64
N LYS A 245 -14.97 -7.98 16.83
CA LYS A 245 -16.24 -8.53 17.35
C LYS A 245 -16.52 -8.09 18.78
N ASN A 246 -15.48 -7.74 19.54
CA ASN A 246 -15.54 -7.50 20.97
C ASN A 246 -15.32 -6.03 21.37
N ASP A 247 -14.77 -5.21 20.47
CA ASP A 247 -14.49 -3.79 20.73
C ASP A 247 -14.46 -3.01 19.40
N SER A 248 -15.26 -1.94 19.31
CA SER A 248 -15.29 -1.04 18.16
C SER A 248 -14.96 0.37 18.63
N PRO A 249 -13.69 0.79 18.63
CA PRO A 249 -13.35 2.17 18.92
C PRO A 249 -13.88 3.07 17.79
N ARG A 250 -14.96 3.80 18.08
CA ARG A 250 -15.49 4.84 17.19
C ARG A 250 -14.71 6.13 17.47
N ALA A 251 -13.74 6.43 16.61
CA ALA A 251 -13.52 7.84 16.28
C ALA A 251 -14.75 8.29 15.48
N GLU A 252 -15.54 9.23 16.00
CA GLU A 252 -16.70 9.80 15.31
C GLU A 252 -16.26 10.76 14.19
N MET A 253 -15.47 10.26 13.23
CA MET A 253 -15.20 10.97 11.98
C MET A 253 -16.24 10.53 10.96
N SER A 254 -16.98 11.46 10.34
CA SER A 254 -18.02 11.13 9.36
C SER A 254 -17.43 10.57 8.06
N ASN A 255 -16.29 11.12 7.63
CA ASN A 255 -15.55 10.67 6.47
C ASN A 255 -14.86 9.31 6.76
N PRO A 256 -15.23 8.23 6.04
CA PRO A 256 -14.69 6.90 6.31
C PRO A 256 -13.22 6.74 5.92
N LEU A 257 -12.73 7.43 4.88
CA LEU A 257 -11.32 7.42 4.49
C LEU A 257 -10.45 8.11 5.55
N GLN A 258 -10.87 9.29 5.99
CA GLN A 258 -10.22 10.03 7.07
C GLN A 258 -10.10 9.17 8.33
N ARG A 259 -11.20 8.52 8.73
CA ARG A 259 -11.25 7.64 9.89
C ARG A 259 -10.26 6.47 9.77
N THR A 260 -10.19 5.84 8.59
CA THR A 260 -9.25 4.74 8.34
C THR A 260 -7.80 5.20 8.45
N ILE A 261 -7.44 6.33 7.83
CA ILE A 261 -6.08 6.87 7.88
C ILE A 261 -5.71 7.28 9.31
N ALA A 262 -6.58 8.00 10.01
CA ALA A 262 -6.36 8.39 11.39
C ALA A 262 -6.15 7.19 12.31
N TYR A 263 -6.99 6.16 12.17
CA TYR A 263 -6.85 4.94 12.96
C TYR A 263 -5.54 4.22 12.65
N ALA A 264 -5.18 4.07 11.36
CA ALA A 264 -3.92 3.45 10.94
C ALA A 264 -2.69 4.12 11.58
N ILE A 265 -2.62 5.46 11.53
CA ILE A 265 -1.52 6.22 12.13
C ILE A 265 -1.53 6.10 13.67
N SER A 266 -2.72 6.04 14.28
CA SER A 266 -2.87 5.90 15.74
C SER A 266 -2.33 4.57 16.31
N LEU A 267 -2.08 3.57 15.45
CA LEU A 267 -1.48 2.30 15.83
C LEU A 267 0.05 2.36 16.02
N SER A 268 0.67 3.49 15.65
CA SER A 268 2.12 3.75 15.74
C SER A 268 3.01 2.78 14.96
N GLY A 269 4.34 2.90 15.13
CA GLY A 269 5.33 2.12 14.40
C GLY A 269 5.61 2.71 13.00
N ASP A 270 5.40 1.89 11.98
CA ASP A 270 5.61 2.22 10.56
C ASP A 270 4.34 2.87 9.98
N THR A 271 4.08 4.09 10.44
CA THR A 271 2.76 4.73 10.34
C THR A 271 2.42 5.18 8.92
N ASP A 272 3.39 5.66 8.14
CA ASP A 272 3.21 5.99 6.73
C ASP A 272 2.89 4.73 5.93
N THR A 273 3.64 3.63 6.10
CA THR A 273 3.37 2.40 5.35
C THR A 273 2.04 1.74 5.73
N ILE A 274 1.72 1.68 7.03
CA ILE A 274 0.43 1.14 7.48
C ILE A 274 -0.72 2.00 6.93
N ALA A 275 -0.59 3.33 7.00
CA ALA A 275 -1.60 4.25 6.49
C ALA A 275 -1.70 4.25 4.96
N THR A 276 -0.60 4.06 4.21
CA THR A 276 -0.62 3.97 2.74
C THR A 276 -1.45 2.77 2.29
N MET A 277 -1.21 1.60 2.89
CA MET A 277 -1.92 0.37 2.53
C MET A 277 -3.40 0.43 2.95
N ALA A 278 -3.67 0.95 4.15
CA ALA A 278 -5.04 1.13 4.63
C ALA A 278 -5.81 2.17 3.80
N GLY A 279 -5.14 3.29 3.46
CA GLY A 279 -5.66 4.35 2.62
C GLY A 279 -5.93 3.88 1.18
N ALA A 280 -5.08 3.03 0.62
CA ALA A 280 -5.31 2.41 -0.68
C ALA A 280 -6.61 1.58 -0.71
N ILE A 281 -6.82 0.75 0.32
CA ILE A 281 -8.00 -0.11 0.45
C ILE A 281 -9.26 0.72 0.70
N ALA A 282 -9.22 1.67 1.64
CA ALA A 282 -10.35 2.54 1.95
C ALA A 282 -10.71 3.45 0.77
N GLY A 283 -9.70 3.99 0.09
CA GLY A 283 -9.88 4.81 -1.11
C GLY A 283 -10.49 4.02 -2.27
N ALA A 284 -10.07 2.76 -2.46
CA ALA A 284 -10.68 1.84 -3.42
C ALA A 284 -12.16 1.56 -3.12
N LEU A 285 -12.53 1.51 -1.83
CA LEU A 285 -13.89 1.20 -1.39
C LEU A 285 -14.82 2.43 -1.46
N TYR A 286 -14.34 3.58 -0.98
CA TYR A 286 -15.16 4.77 -0.77
C TYR A 286 -15.05 5.82 -1.89
N GLY A 287 -14.01 5.74 -2.72
CA GLY A 287 -13.79 6.67 -3.82
C GLY A 287 -13.19 8.02 -3.41
N ASP A 288 -12.80 8.80 -4.41
CA ASP A 288 -12.12 10.10 -4.28
C ASP A 288 -13.00 11.23 -3.71
N VAL A 289 -14.32 11.06 -3.64
CA VAL A 289 -15.24 12.03 -2.98
C VAL A 289 -14.90 12.27 -1.50
N ASN A 290 -14.16 11.34 -0.89
CA ASN A 290 -13.71 11.43 0.50
C ASN A 290 -12.38 12.18 0.66
N ILE A 291 -11.86 12.79 -0.40
CA ILE A 291 -10.59 13.51 -0.40
C ILE A 291 -10.90 14.99 -0.64
N PRO A 292 -10.85 15.84 0.40
CA PRO A 292 -11.11 17.26 0.26
C PRO A 292 -10.13 17.93 -0.70
N ASP A 293 -10.60 18.92 -1.46
CA ASP A 293 -9.77 19.67 -2.41
C ASP A 293 -8.55 20.32 -1.74
N ALA A 294 -8.70 20.82 -0.52
CA ALA A 294 -7.60 21.41 0.23
C ALA A 294 -6.48 20.40 0.52
N LEU A 295 -6.84 19.16 0.89
CA LEU A 295 -5.90 18.07 1.07
C LEU A 295 -5.28 17.64 -0.26
N TYR A 296 -6.10 17.46 -1.30
CA TYR A 296 -5.65 17.13 -2.65
C TYR A 296 -4.57 18.10 -3.13
N ASN A 297 -4.83 19.39 -2.99
CA ASN A 297 -3.92 20.45 -3.42
C ASN A 297 -2.65 20.51 -2.57
N ALA A 298 -2.67 20.04 -1.32
CA ALA A 298 -1.52 20.09 -0.44
C ALA A 298 -0.53 18.94 -0.65
N MET A 299 -0.99 17.75 -1.04
CA MET A 299 -0.14 16.57 -1.20
C MET A 299 0.72 16.64 -2.47
N GLU A 300 2.01 16.38 -2.32
CA GLU A 300 2.94 16.19 -3.42
C GLU A 300 2.51 14.96 -4.23
N GLY A 301 2.30 15.09 -5.55
CA GLY A 301 1.98 13.94 -6.41
C GLY A 301 0.49 13.68 -6.68
N SER A 302 -0.45 14.45 -6.10
CA SER A 302 -1.89 14.30 -6.37
C SER A 302 -2.26 14.39 -7.87
N GLU A 303 -1.65 15.33 -8.59
CA GLU A 303 -1.87 15.48 -10.03
C GLU A 303 -1.38 14.27 -10.83
N PHE A 304 -0.22 13.71 -10.43
CA PHE A 304 0.33 12.52 -11.08
C PHE A 304 -0.67 11.36 -10.96
N TYR A 305 -1.16 11.09 -9.75
CA TYR A 305 -2.11 10.00 -9.55
C TYR A 305 -3.46 10.25 -10.21
N SER A 306 -3.91 11.49 -10.32
CA SER A 306 -5.13 11.82 -11.09
C SER A 306 -4.98 11.49 -12.57
N LYS A 307 -3.81 11.79 -13.15
CA LYS A 307 -3.49 11.45 -14.55
C LYS A 307 -3.36 9.95 -14.75
N ILE A 308 -2.68 9.24 -13.85
CA ILE A 308 -2.56 7.78 -13.86
C ILE A 308 -3.94 7.12 -13.77
N ALA A 309 -4.80 7.55 -12.83
CA ALA A 309 -6.14 6.99 -12.66
C ALA A 309 -6.95 7.08 -13.95
N LEU A 310 -6.87 8.21 -14.66
CA LEU A 310 -7.54 8.38 -15.95
C LEU A 310 -6.97 7.45 -17.03
N LYS A 311 -5.64 7.28 -17.10
CA LYS A 311 -5.01 6.36 -18.04
C LYS A 311 -5.39 4.89 -17.75
N MET A 312 -5.38 4.48 -16.48
CA MET A 312 -5.82 3.14 -16.04
C MET A 312 -7.29 2.89 -16.36
N HIS A 313 -8.16 3.86 -16.06
CA HIS A 313 -9.58 3.76 -16.40
C HIS A 313 -9.79 3.57 -17.91
N ARG A 314 -9.09 4.35 -18.75
CA ARG A 314 -9.15 4.18 -20.22
C ARG A 314 -8.68 2.79 -20.65
N HIS A 315 -7.60 2.26 -20.06
CA HIS A 315 -7.13 0.90 -20.34
C HIS A 315 -8.20 -0.16 -20.04
N LEU A 316 -8.94 -0.02 -18.94
CA LEU A 316 -10.00 -0.97 -18.57
C LEU A 316 -11.25 -0.89 -19.47
N HIS A 317 -11.45 0.25 -20.14
CA HIS A 317 -12.56 0.51 -21.06
C HIS A 317 -12.23 0.27 -22.55
N GLY A 318 -10.95 0.16 -22.90
CA GLY A 318 -10.47 -0.17 -24.25
C GLY A 318 -10.50 -1.67 -24.53
#